data_AF-A0A8T8E2P5-F1
#
_entry.id   AF-A0A8T8E2P5-F1
#
_cell.length_a   1.000
_cell.length_b   1.000
_cell.length_c   1.000
_cell.angle_alpha   90.00
_cell.angle_beta   90.00
_cell.angle_gamma   90.00
#
_symmetry.space_group_name_H-M   'P 1'
#
loop_
_entity.id
_entity.type
_entity.pdbx_description
1 polymer ?
#
loop_
_entity_poly.entity_id
_entity_poly.type
_entity_poly.pdbx_seq_one_letter_code
_entity_poly.pdbx_strand_id
1 'polypeptide(L)'
;MNLEEFLQQMLGGEEHIPPGLKVVATIVQSDKPRWTTEEMHETLGEEVSEACIRETFNRLAFLGILKHKSNSPYWYPKPEVLG
;
A
#
# COMPACT_ATOMS: atom_id res chain seq x y z
N MET A 1 4.60 4.26 19.80
CA MET A 1 4.60 4.82 18.44
C MET A 1 3.68 3.97 17.61
N ASN A 2 2.53 4.53 17.21
CA ASN A 2 1.61 3.84 16.32
C ASN A 2 2.01 4.11 14.85
N LEU A 3 1.44 3.36 13.91
CA LEU A 3 1.76 3.47 12.48
C LEU A 3 1.47 4.88 11.94
N GLU A 4 0.46 5.55 12.49
CA GLU A 4 0.05 6.90 12.10
C GLU A 4 1.09 7.96 12.49
N GLU A 5 1.61 7.91 13.72
CA GLU A 5 2.71 8.77 14.20
C GLU A 5 3.99 8.55 13.38
N PHE A 6 4.28 7.29 13.02
CA PHE A 6 5.42 6.95 12.18
C PHE A 6 5.30 7.53 10.77
N LEU A 7 4.12 7.42 10.16
CA LEU A 7 3.86 8.00 8.85
C LEU A 7 3.92 9.53 8.90
N GLN A 8 3.34 10.18 9.91
CA GLN A 8 3.39 11.64 10.04
C GLN A 8 4.82 12.18 10.20
N GLN A 9 5.69 11.49 10.96
CA GLN A 9 7.08 11.90 11.11
C GLN A 9 7.91 11.71 9.83
N MET A 10 7.67 10.63 9.08
CA MET A 10 8.36 10.38 7.80
C MET A 10 7.89 11.33 6.69
N LEU A 11 6.60 11.68 6.66
CA LEU A 11 6.01 12.57 5.66
C LEU A 11 6.25 14.06 5.97
N GLY A 12 6.57 14.41 7.22
CA GLY A 12 6.82 15.78 7.65
C GLY A 12 8.26 16.28 7.48
N GLY A 13 9.20 15.42 7.09
CA GLY A 13 10.64 15.70 7.14
C GLY A 13 11.45 15.58 5.84
N GLU A 14 10.91 14.99 4.77
CA GLU A 14 11.64 14.81 3.50
C GLU A 14 10.83 15.30 2.29
N GLU A 15 11.51 16.02 1.39
CA GLU A 15 10.99 16.57 0.14
C GLU A 15 10.56 15.49 -0.89
N HIS A 16 10.71 14.20 -0.56
CA HIS A 16 10.39 13.09 -1.45
C HIS A 16 9.90 11.84 -0.69
N ILE A 17 8.60 11.59 -0.70
CA ILE A 17 7.99 10.39 -0.11
C ILE A 17 8.32 9.17 -0.99
N PRO A 18 8.93 8.10 -0.45
CA PRO A 18 9.23 6.91 -1.22
C PRO A 18 7.97 6.34 -1.90
N PRO A 19 8.04 5.96 -3.20
CA PRO A 19 6.88 5.45 -3.93
C PRO A 19 6.15 4.29 -3.23
N GLY A 20 6.89 3.35 -2.65
CA GLY A 20 6.29 2.25 -1.88
C GLY A 20 5.57 2.70 -0.61
N LEU A 21 6.01 3.79 0.03
CA LEU A 21 5.33 4.35 1.21
C LEU A 21 4.00 4.99 0.82
N LYS A 22 3.92 5.62 -0.36
CA LYS A 22 2.65 6.13 -0.91
C LYS A 22 1.64 4.99 -1.08
N VAL A 23 2.05 3.85 -1.63
CA VAL A 23 1.20 2.64 -1.76
C VAL A 23 0.67 2.17 -0.41
N VAL A 24 1.52 2.09 0.61
CA VAL A 24 1.12 1.67 1.96
C VAL A 24 0.13 2.66 2.55
N ALA A 25 0.41 3.97 2.47
CA ALA A 25 -0.47 5.01 2.99
C ALA A 25 -1.86 4.95 2.33
N THR A 26 -1.92 4.78 1.00
CA THR A 26 -3.19 4.66 0.28
C THR A 26 -4.00 3.43 0.71
N ILE A 27 -3.36 2.30 0.99
CA ILE A 27 -4.08 1.11 1.49
C ILE A 27 -4.63 1.36 2.90
N VAL A 28 -3.82 1.94 3.79
CA VAL A 28 -4.19 2.15 5.20
C VAL A 28 -5.29 3.20 5.34
N GLN A 29 -5.26 4.26 4.52
CA GLN A 29 -6.23 5.36 4.57
C GLN A 29 -7.52 5.08 3.80
N SER A 30 -7.60 3.97 3.06
CA SER A 30 -8.75 3.66 2.23
C SER A 30 -9.64 2.60 2.86
N ASP A 31 -10.96 2.85 2.87
CA ASP A 31 -11.97 1.86 3.23
C ASP A 31 -12.19 0.79 2.13
N LYS A 32 -11.42 0.81 1.04
CA LYS A 32 -11.59 -0.14 -0.06
C LYS A 32 -11.26 -1.56 0.41
N PRO A 33 -12.16 -2.53 0.19
CA PRO A 33 -11.97 -3.91 0.67
C PRO A 33 -10.93 -4.69 -0.15
N ARG A 34 -10.51 -4.16 -1.30
CA ARG A 34 -9.53 -4.79 -2.20
C ARG A 34 -8.93 -3.78 -3.17
N TRP A 35 -7.79 -4.17 -3.74
CA TRP A 35 -7.07 -3.41 -4.77
C TRP A 35 -6.55 -4.32 -5.87
N THR A 36 -6.51 -3.86 -7.11
CA THR A 36 -5.58 -4.36 -8.13
C THR A 36 -4.33 -3.48 -8.19
N THR A 37 -3.28 -3.97 -8.84
CA THR A 37 -2.09 -3.16 -9.13
C THR A 37 -2.44 -1.96 -10.02
N GLU A 38 -3.31 -2.17 -11.01
CA GLU A 38 -3.80 -1.14 -11.94
C GLU A 38 -4.64 -0.06 -11.22
N GLU A 39 -5.62 -0.45 -10.40
CA GLU A 39 -6.45 0.48 -9.61
C GLU A 39 -5.59 1.37 -8.70
N MET A 40 -4.53 0.79 -8.12
CA MET A 40 -3.57 1.54 -7.29
C MET A 40 -2.72 2.49 -8.14
N HIS A 41 -2.29 2.05 -9.32
CA HIS A 41 -1.54 2.88 -10.26
C HIS A 41 -2.36 4.09 -10.74
N GLU A 42 -3.63 3.87 -11.08
CA GLU A 42 -4.57 4.95 -11.42
C GLU A 42 -4.78 5.94 -10.26
N THR A 43 -4.75 5.44 -9.02
CA THR A 43 -4.93 6.26 -7.82
C THR A 43 -3.69 7.10 -7.49
N LEU A 44 -2.50 6.53 -7.66
CA LEU A 44 -1.22 7.19 -7.34
C LEU A 44 -0.67 8.02 -8.50
N GLY A 45 -1.13 7.76 -9.72
CA GLY A 45 -0.63 8.38 -10.95
C GLY A 45 0.74 7.85 -11.39
N GLU A 46 1.28 8.45 -12.44
CA GLU A 46 2.54 8.03 -13.08
C GLU A 46 3.79 8.15 -12.18
N GLU A 47 3.66 8.77 -11.00
CA GLU A 47 4.75 8.91 -10.03
C GLU A 47 5.19 7.57 -9.41
N VAL A 48 4.31 6.56 -9.42
CA VAL A 48 4.58 5.24 -8.85
C VAL A 48 4.31 4.18 -9.91
N SER A 49 5.36 3.54 -10.42
CA SER A 49 5.20 2.51 -11.46
C SER A 49 4.44 1.28 -10.96
N GLU A 50 3.71 0.61 -11.87
CA GLU A 50 3.04 -0.67 -11.57
C GLU A 50 3.98 -1.73 -10.99
N ALA A 51 5.25 -1.75 -11.46
CA ALA A 51 6.27 -2.66 -10.95
C ALA A 51 6.54 -2.42 -9.45
N CYS A 52 6.68 -1.15 -9.05
CA CYS A 52 6.86 -0.77 -7.66
C CYS A 52 5.65 -1.12 -6.80
N ILE A 53 4.44 -0.90 -7.32
CA ILE A 53 3.18 -1.26 -6.64
C ILE A 53 3.11 -2.77 -6.41
N ARG A 54 3.36 -3.55 -7.46
CA ARG A 54 3.35 -5.02 -7.38
C ARG A 54 4.38 -5.55 -6.40
N GLU A 55 5.60 -5.00 -6.41
CA GLU A 55 6.62 -5.37 -5.43
C GLU A 55 6.19 -5.03 -4.00
N THR A 56 5.61 -3.85 -3.79
CA THR A 56 5.11 -3.43 -2.48
C THR A 56 3.98 -4.34 -2.00
N PHE A 57 3.03 -4.69 -2.87
CA PHE A 57 1.95 -5.63 -2.56
C PHE A 57 2.48 -7.01 -2.19
N ASN A 58 3.48 -7.53 -2.91
CA ASN A 58 4.14 -8.80 -2.58
C ASN A 58 4.79 -8.74 -1.19
N ARG A 59 5.51 -7.65 -0.87
CA ARG A 59 6.13 -7.45 0.45
C ARG A 59 5.07 -7.39 1.56
N LEU A 60 3.97 -6.67 1.35
CA LEU A 60 2.87 -6.61 2.32
C LEU A 60 2.16 -7.96 2.48
N ALA A 61 2.04 -8.75 1.41
CA ALA A 61 1.50 -10.11 1.50
C ALA A 61 2.43 -11.05 2.26
N PHE A 62 3.74 -10.95 2.05
CA PHE A 62 4.75 -11.68 2.83
C PHE A 62 4.70 -11.32 4.32
N LEU A 63 4.49 -10.05 4.65
CA LEU A 63 4.30 -9.57 6.02
C LEU A 63 2.91 -9.91 6.60
N GLY A 64 2.03 -10.52 5.81
CA GLY A 64 0.69 -10.90 6.24
C GLY A 64 -0.32 -9.75 6.32
N ILE A 65 0.02 -8.54 5.86
CA ILE A 65 -0.85 -7.36 5.80
C ILE A 65 -1.87 -7.48 4.66
N LEU A 66 -1.41 -7.96 3.50
CA LEU A 66 -2.27 -8.27 2.37
C LEU A 66 -2.46 -9.78 2.23
N LYS A 67 -3.55 -10.17 1.56
CA LYS A 67 -3.76 -11.52 1.04
C LYS A 67 -3.96 -11.43 -0.47
N HIS A 68 -3.27 -12.29 -1.21
CA HIS A 68 -3.47 -12.47 -2.63
C HIS A 68 -4.05 -13.85 -2.90
N LYS A 69 -5.06 -13.94 -3.77
CA LYS A 69 -5.62 -15.23 -4.20
C LYS A 69 -4.97 -15.60 -5.53
N SER A 70 -4.45 -16.82 -5.63
CA SER A 70 -3.91 -17.35 -6.89
C SER A 70 -4.92 -17.18 -8.03
N ASN A 71 -4.45 -16.71 -9.20
CA ASN A 71 -5.26 -16.40 -10.37
C ASN A 71 -6.30 -15.28 -10.19
N SER A 72 -6.14 -14.43 -9.16
CA SER A 72 -6.94 -13.22 -9.01
C SER A 72 -6.07 -11.97 -9.23
N PRO A 73 -6.60 -10.90 -9.84
CA PRO A 73 -5.91 -9.61 -9.88
C PRO A 73 -5.99 -8.86 -8.53
N TYR A 74 -6.79 -9.35 -7.58
CA TYR A 74 -7.14 -8.64 -6.36
C TYR A 74 -6.27 -8.99 -5.16
N TRP A 75 -5.94 -7.95 -4.42
CA TRP A 75 -5.23 -7.93 -3.15
C TRP A 75 -6.18 -7.46 -2.06
N TYR A 76 -6.24 -8.19 -0.96
CA TYR A 76 -7.19 -7.97 0.12
C TYR A 76 -6.43 -7.53 1.37
N PRO A 77 -6.66 -6.31 1.90
CA PRO A 77 -6.17 -5.92 3.20
C PRO A 77 -6.70 -6.86 4.28
N LYS A 78 -5.84 -7.30 5.20
CA LYS A 78 -6.27 -8.08 6.35
C LYS A 78 -6.70 -7.15 7.48
N PRO A 79 -7.95 -7.25 7.97
CA PRO A 79 -8.48 -6.33 8.98
C PRO A 79 -7.76 -6.45 10.33
N GLU A 80 -7.15 -7.60 10.61
CA GLU A 80 -6.42 -7.89 11.87
C GLU A 80 -5.14 -7.06 12.05
N VAL A 81 -4.63 -6.45 10.97
CA VAL A 81 -3.35 -5.72 10.96
C VAL A 81 -3.54 -4.20 10.84
N LEU A 82 -4.77 -3.75 10.53
CA LEU A 82 -5.11 -2.35 10.27
C LEU A 82 -6.00 -1.73 11.36
N GLY A 83 -6.28 -2.47 12.44
CA GLY A 83 -7.07 -2.06 13.60
C GLY A 83 -6.24 -1.85 14.86
#